data_AF-A0A966R8I7-F1
#
_entry.id   AF-A0A966R8I7-F1
#
_cell.length_a   1.000
_cell.length_b   1.000
_cell.length_c   1.000
_cell.angle_alpha   90.00
_cell.angle_beta   90.00
_cell.angle_gamma   90.00
#
_symmetry.space_group_name_H-M   'P 1'
#
loop_
_entity.id
_entity.type
_entity.pdbx_description
1 polymer ?
#
loop_
_entity_poly.entity_id
_entity_poly.type
_entity_poly.pdbx_seq_one_letter_code
_entity_poly.pdbx_strand_id
1 'polypeptide(L)'
;MRLRLDPQFFAPDAGLTVLAATLSPAARHLWVEDIFVWKGRELLATEPFHVRLRLAAQWLENYCMLDPRLLGGLEVELAAWAPLDTVEPEGAWELCQADSPGARRLFWLARRRPDGVAAAAAALATDTIEHVSATVPHIPVPSGPPVAVATREAGPDQWSLSSADGVSLGRALIRTMQVSAAMRQSKANTVRVLVEWAGGFGKWEIKEMAAAGATAAHSSFFEAAK
;
A
#
# COMPACT_ATOMS: atom_id res chain seq x y z
N MET A 1 16.02 7.96 -19.32
CA MET A 1 15.01 7.42 -18.38
C MET A 1 13.96 6.68 -19.20
N ARG A 2 13.89 5.35 -19.12
CA ARG A 2 12.79 4.57 -19.74
C ARG A 2 11.97 3.96 -18.62
N LEU A 3 10.88 4.62 -18.27
CA LEU A 3 9.87 4.06 -17.37
C LEU A 3 9.03 3.09 -18.19
N ARG A 4 8.92 1.83 -17.76
CA ARG A 4 7.96 0.90 -18.38
C ARG A 4 6.60 1.16 -17.75
N LEU A 5 5.81 1.99 -18.42
CA LEU A 5 4.40 2.20 -18.10
C LEU A 5 3.61 1.01 -18.62
N ASP A 6 2.68 0.51 -17.82
CA ASP A 6 1.71 -0.51 -18.25
C ASP A 6 1.03 -0.06 -19.56
N PRO A 7 0.90 -0.93 -20.59
CA PRO A 7 0.13 -0.66 -21.81
C PRO A 7 -1.24 -0.04 -21.56
N GLN A 8 -1.87 -0.36 -20.41
CA GLN A 8 -3.14 0.21 -19.98
C GLN A 8 -3.11 1.74 -19.85
N PHE A 9 -1.96 2.37 -19.61
CA PHE A 9 -1.83 3.83 -19.59
C PHE A 9 -1.78 4.47 -20.99
N PHE A 10 -1.58 3.66 -22.04
CA PHE A 10 -1.56 4.10 -23.43
C PHE A 10 -2.88 3.79 -24.16
N ALA A 11 -3.85 3.17 -23.48
CA ALA A 11 -5.16 3.01 -24.05
C ALA A 11 -5.77 4.40 -24.32
N PRO A 12 -6.51 4.60 -25.42
CA PRO A 12 -7.02 5.91 -25.81
C PRO A 12 -7.98 6.53 -24.77
N ASP A 13 -8.53 5.69 -23.89
CA ASP A 13 -9.40 5.99 -22.77
C ASP A 13 -8.67 6.06 -21.41
N ALA A 14 -7.39 5.72 -21.35
CA ALA A 14 -6.64 5.54 -20.10
C ALA A 14 -6.44 6.82 -19.30
N GLY A 15 -6.51 7.99 -19.94
CA GLY A 15 -6.30 9.28 -19.30
C GLY A 15 -4.90 9.48 -18.68
N LEU A 16 -4.57 10.73 -18.34
CA LEU A 16 -3.27 11.06 -17.76
C LEU A 16 -3.20 10.64 -16.29
N THR A 17 -2.02 10.24 -15.82
CA THR A 17 -1.72 10.14 -14.39
C THR A 17 -0.69 11.20 -14.01
N VAL A 18 -0.99 12.00 -12.98
CA VAL A 18 -0.17 13.13 -12.55
C VAL A 18 0.18 12.95 -11.08
N LEU A 19 1.48 12.92 -10.80
CA LEU A 19 2.05 12.72 -9.47
C LEU A 19 2.82 13.98 -9.06
N ALA A 20 2.79 14.29 -7.76
CA ALA A 20 3.76 15.20 -7.15
C ALA A 20 4.96 14.38 -6.70
N ALA A 21 6.17 14.85 -7.00
CA ALA A 21 7.38 14.19 -6.56
C ALA A 21 8.53 15.19 -6.37
N THR A 22 9.37 14.93 -5.38
CA THR A 22 10.60 15.68 -5.12
C THR A 22 11.80 14.85 -5.56
N LEU A 23 12.60 15.40 -6.47
CA LEU A 23 13.84 14.81 -6.93
C LEU A 23 15.01 15.39 -6.14
N SER A 24 15.80 14.53 -5.49
CA SER A 24 17.13 14.86 -4.98
C SER A 24 18.20 14.39 -5.95
N PRO A 25 18.86 15.31 -6.68
CA PRO A 25 19.93 14.94 -7.60
C PRO A 25 21.15 14.36 -6.88
N ALA A 26 21.44 14.84 -5.67
CA ALA A 26 22.58 14.42 -4.88
C ALA A 26 22.41 12.98 -4.36
N ALA A 27 21.22 12.65 -3.85
CA ALA A 27 20.91 11.31 -3.35
C ALA A 27 20.49 10.34 -4.47
N ARG A 28 20.29 10.84 -5.71
CA ARG A 28 19.65 10.10 -6.80
C ARG A 28 18.37 9.41 -6.32
N HIS A 29 17.52 10.20 -5.67
CA HIS A 29 16.30 9.71 -5.06
C HIS A 29 15.11 10.55 -5.52
N LEU A 30 14.03 9.92 -5.96
CA LEU A 30 12.77 10.55 -6.30
C LEU A 30 11.71 10.13 -5.28
N TRP A 31 11.27 11.07 -4.45
CA TRP A 31 10.20 10.83 -3.48
C TRP A 31 8.86 11.19 -4.09
N VAL A 32 7.94 10.23 -4.17
CA VAL A 32 6.56 10.45 -4.60
C VAL A 32 5.75 10.95 -3.41
N GLU A 33 5.14 12.12 -3.54
CA GLU A 33 4.52 12.86 -2.43
C GLU A 33 3.00 12.74 -2.42
N ASP A 34 2.35 12.91 -3.57
CA ASP A 34 0.89 12.88 -3.74
C ASP A 34 0.52 12.52 -5.19
N ILE A 35 -0.75 12.26 -5.46
CA ILE A 35 -1.30 12.01 -6.78
C ILE A 35 -2.52 12.90 -7.05
N PHE A 36 -2.46 13.66 -8.14
CA PHE A 36 -3.51 14.62 -8.49
C PHE A 36 -4.52 14.09 -9.49
N VAL A 37 -4.04 13.27 -10.43
CA VAL A 37 -4.87 12.67 -11.47
C VAL A 37 -4.51 11.20 -11.57
N TRP A 38 -5.50 10.33 -11.60
CA TRP A 38 -5.33 8.90 -11.77
C TRP A 38 -6.16 8.40 -12.94
N LYS A 39 -5.48 7.91 -13.98
CA LYS A 39 -6.13 7.39 -15.19
C LYS A 39 -7.20 8.34 -15.74
N GLY A 40 -6.87 9.64 -15.84
CA GLY A 40 -7.77 10.70 -16.31
C GLY A 40 -8.78 11.23 -15.29
N ARG A 41 -8.92 10.60 -14.12
CA ARG A 41 -9.81 11.08 -13.05
C ARG A 41 -9.07 12.08 -12.15
N GLU A 42 -9.63 13.26 -11.98
CA GLU A 42 -9.14 14.26 -11.02
C GLU A 42 -9.43 13.81 -9.58
N LEU A 43 -8.37 13.61 -8.80
CA LEU A 43 -8.46 13.11 -7.43
C LEU A 43 -8.39 14.23 -6.40
N LEU A 44 -7.71 15.34 -6.70
CA LEU A 44 -7.48 16.39 -5.72
C LEU A 44 -8.80 16.91 -5.15
N ALA A 45 -9.79 17.20 -5.99
CA ALA A 45 -11.09 17.72 -5.56
C ALA A 45 -12.06 16.66 -5.05
N THR A 46 -11.81 15.36 -5.32
CA THR A 46 -12.80 14.29 -5.09
C THR A 46 -12.42 13.34 -3.97
N GLU A 47 -11.13 13.09 -3.76
CA GLU A 47 -10.64 12.09 -2.83
C GLU A 47 -9.78 12.72 -1.72
N PRO A 48 -9.88 12.22 -0.49
CA PRO A 48 -9.04 12.64 0.61
C PRO A 48 -7.59 12.15 0.45
N PHE A 49 -6.66 12.78 1.16
CA PHE A 49 -5.22 12.54 0.96
C PHE A 49 -4.80 11.09 1.20
N HIS A 50 -5.34 10.41 2.21
CA HIS A 50 -4.95 9.02 2.48
C HIS A 50 -5.33 8.06 1.33
N VAL A 51 -6.43 8.33 0.62
CA VAL A 51 -6.84 7.56 -0.56
C VAL A 51 -5.87 7.82 -1.70
N ARG A 52 -5.52 9.10 -1.94
CA ARG A 52 -4.53 9.49 -2.95
C ARG A 52 -3.17 8.86 -2.67
N LEU A 53 -2.69 8.91 -1.43
CA LEU A 53 -1.43 8.30 -1.03
C LEU A 53 -1.44 6.78 -1.22
N ARG A 54 -2.56 6.11 -0.95
CA ARG A 54 -2.73 4.67 -1.22
C ARG A 54 -2.66 4.36 -2.71
N LEU A 55 -3.24 5.20 -3.57
CA LEU A 55 -3.15 5.05 -5.02
C LEU A 55 -1.71 5.30 -5.52
N ALA A 56 -0.98 6.24 -4.94
CA ALA A 56 0.43 6.46 -5.22
C ALA A 56 1.29 5.25 -4.81
N ALA A 57 1.03 4.65 -3.66
CA ALA A 57 1.67 3.40 -3.23
C ALA A 57 1.35 2.25 -4.20
N GLN A 58 0.07 2.08 -4.55
CA GLN A 58 -0.36 1.10 -5.55
C GLN A 58 0.36 1.31 -6.88
N TRP A 59 0.58 2.56 -7.29
CA TRP A 59 1.33 2.88 -8.49
C TRP A 59 2.79 2.45 -8.40
N LEU A 60 3.44 2.76 -7.29
CA LEU A 60 4.83 2.39 -7.08
C LEU A 60 5.00 0.86 -7.12
N GLU A 61 4.11 0.13 -6.46
CA GLU A 61 4.19 -1.33 -6.35
C GLU A 61 3.84 -2.07 -7.64
N ASN A 62 2.79 -1.62 -8.35
CA ASN A 62 2.19 -2.39 -9.45
C ASN A 62 2.57 -1.84 -10.84
N TYR A 63 2.86 -0.55 -10.95
CA TYR A 63 3.07 0.12 -12.25
C TYR A 63 4.47 0.69 -12.40
N CYS A 64 5.16 1.00 -11.32
CA CYS A 64 6.53 1.49 -11.36
C CYS A 64 7.53 0.33 -11.32
N MET A 65 7.80 -0.27 -12.48
CA MET A 65 8.91 -1.20 -12.61
C MET A 65 10.23 -0.44 -12.57
N LEU A 66 10.81 -0.35 -11.38
CA LEU A 66 12.11 0.24 -11.14
C LEU A 66 13.18 -0.82 -11.43
N ASP A 67 13.81 -0.74 -12.61
CA ASP A 67 15.11 -1.38 -12.80
C ASP A 67 16.19 -0.33 -12.50
N PRO A 68 16.92 -0.46 -11.36
CA PRO A 68 17.96 0.49 -10.97
C PRO A 68 19.02 0.67 -12.06
N ARG A 69 19.27 -0.37 -12.87
CA ARG A 69 20.24 -0.35 -13.97
C ARG A 69 19.78 0.52 -15.14
N LEU A 70 18.47 0.56 -15.39
CA LEU A 70 17.88 1.37 -16.48
C LEU A 70 17.65 2.84 -16.05
N LEU A 71 17.60 3.10 -14.75
CA LEU A 71 17.37 4.42 -14.18
C LEU A 71 18.65 5.12 -13.71
N GLY A 72 19.82 4.55 -13.97
CA GLY A 72 21.11 5.17 -13.60
C GLY A 72 21.35 5.22 -12.09
N GLY A 73 20.76 4.27 -11.35
CA GLY A 73 20.78 4.25 -9.89
C GLY A 73 19.84 5.28 -9.25
N LEU A 74 18.82 5.75 -9.97
CA LEU A 74 17.74 6.52 -9.37
C LEU A 74 16.81 5.58 -8.60
N GLU A 75 16.69 5.80 -7.30
CA GLU A 75 15.74 5.13 -6.44
C GLU A 75 14.44 5.94 -6.39
N VAL A 76 13.30 5.26 -6.36
CA VAL A 76 11.99 5.90 -6.28
C VAL A 76 11.25 5.30 -5.11
N GLU A 77 10.90 6.14 -4.15
CA GLU A 77 10.18 5.73 -2.95
C GLU A 77 8.99 6.65 -2.71
N LEU A 78 8.04 6.17 -1.91
CA LEU A 78 6.97 7.02 -1.41
C LEU A 78 7.51 7.90 -0.28
N ALA A 79 7.15 9.19 -0.27
CA ALA A 79 7.56 10.10 0.79
C ALA A 79 7.05 9.59 2.15
N ALA A 80 7.98 9.45 3.10
CA ALA A 80 7.67 9.06 4.47
C ALA A 80 7.06 10.25 5.22
N TRP A 81 5.76 10.43 5.05
CA TRP A 81 5.02 11.47 5.77
C TRP A 81 4.96 11.13 7.25
N ALA A 82 5.61 11.95 8.08
CA ALA A 82 5.43 11.89 9.52
C ALA A 82 3.98 12.24 9.88
N PRO A 83 3.41 11.61 10.93
CA PRO A 83 2.10 12.00 11.43
C PRO A 83 2.16 13.45 11.96
N LEU A 84 1.06 14.17 11.80
CA LEU A 84 1.07 15.63 11.89
C LEU A 84 1.37 16.13 13.32
N ASP A 85 0.97 15.36 14.31
CA ASP A 85 1.24 15.56 15.73
C ASP A 85 2.73 15.54 16.07
N THR A 86 3.57 14.93 15.23
CA THR A 86 5.03 14.90 15.42
C THR A 86 5.78 16.07 14.82
N VAL A 87 5.09 16.97 14.10
CA VAL A 87 5.74 18.09 13.42
C VAL A 87 5.54 19.37 14.22
N GLU A 88 6.63 19.93 14.77
CA GLU A 88 6.60 21.24 15.42
C GLU A 88 6.65 22.36 14.37
N PRO A 89 5.61 23.21 14.25
CA PRO A 89 5.59 24.23 13.21
C PRO A 89 6.43 25.47 13.61
N GLU A 90 7.55 25.71 12.94
CA GLU A 90 8.24 27.01 12.96
C GLU A 90 7.62 27.96 11.90
N GLY A 91 6.45 28.57 12.14
CA GLY A 91 5.90 29.65 11.29
C GLY A 91 4.40 29.59 10.95
N ALA A 92 3.93 30.42 10.00
CA ALA A 92 2.53 30.54 9.58
C ALA A 92 2.12 29.46 8.58
N TRP A 93 1.10 28.65 8.90
CA TRP A 93 0.68 27.51 8.09
C TRP A 93 -0.82 27.58 7.78
N GLU A 94 -1.18 27.40 6.50
CA GLU A 94 -2.39 26.68 6.13
C GLU A 94 -2.03 25.19 6.08
N LEU A 95 -1.96 24.57 7.27
CA LEU A 95 -2.09 23.14 7.37
C LEU A 95 -3.53 22.82 7.02
N CYS A 96 -3.82 22.50 5.76
CA CYS A 96 -5.10 21.87 5.42
C CYS A 96 -5.10 20.47 6.07
N GLN A 97 -5.45 20.49 7.35
CA GLN A 97 -5.48 19.45 8.37
C GLN A 97 -6.55 18.39 8.12
N ALA A 98 -7.53 18.70 7.28
CA ALA A 98 -8.60 17.78 6.98
C ALA A 98 -8.12 16.81 5.92
N ASP A 99 -8.17 15.52 6.23
CA ASP A 99 -8.19 14.44 5.27
C ASP A 99 -9.52 14.49 4.50
N SER A 100 -9.71 15.61 3.80
CA SER A 100 -10.90 15.98 3.07
C SER A 100 -10.54 16.17 1.60
N PRO A 101 -11.51 15.95 0.70
CA PRO A 101 -11.35 16.33 -0.70
C PRO A 101 -10.98 17.81 -0.84
N GLY A 102 -10.11 18.13 -1.79
CA GLY A 102 -9.63 19.48 -2.09
C GLY A 102 -8.45 19.97 -1.24
N ALA A 103 -8.14 19.29 -0.12
CA ALA A 103 -7.06 19.69 0.77
C ALA A 103 -5.68 19.25 0.25
N ARG A 104 -4.70 20.17 0.31
CA ARG A 104 -3.28 19.92 0.06
C ARG A 104 -2.51 19.92 1.37
N ARG A 105 -1.56 18.99 1.55
CA ARG A 105 -0.56 19.09 2.60
C ARG A 105 0.57 19.99 2.09
N LEU A 106 0.65 21.22 2.61
CA LEU A 106 1.77 22.11 2.39
C LEU A 106 2.61 22.14 3.68
N PHE A 107 3.89 21.81 3.56
CA PHE A 107 4.87 22.02 4.62
C PHE A 107 5.78 23.15 4.19
N TRP A 108 5.73 24.27 4.93
CA TRP A 108 6.72 25.33 4.77
C TRP A 108 7.81 25.15 5.82
N LEU A 109 9.01 24.76 5.38
CA LEU A 109 10.18 24.78 6.25
C LEU A 109 10.72 26.21 6.27
N ALA A 110 10.58 26.87 7.43
CA ALA A 110 11.28 28.13 7.66
C ALA A 110 12.77 27.89 7.47
N ARG A 111 13.40 28.60 6.53
CA ARG A 111 14.86 28.67 6.52
C ARG A 111 15.26 29.32 7.84
N ARG A 112 15.91 28.55 8.72
CA ARG A 112 16.64 29.13 9.86
C ARG A 112 17.51 30.27 9.34
N ARG A 113 17.33 31.44 9.93
CA ARG A 113 18.17 32.63 9.68
C ARG A 113 19.64 32.23 9.90
N PRO A 114 20.58 32.65 9.04
CA PRO A 114 21.98 32.19 9.06
C PRO A 114 22.80 32.58 10.31
N ASP A 115 22.20 33.16 11.35
CA ASP A 115 22.93 33.66 12.51
C ASP A 115 23.34 32.55 13.51
N GLY A 116 22.97 31.29 13.25
CA GLY A 116 23.22 30.14 14.16
C GLY A 116 24.20 29.08 13.65
N VAL A 117 24.87 29.28 12.52
CA VAL A 117 25.63 28.20 11.82
C VAL A 117 26.91 27.78 12.57
N ALA A 118 27.43 28.62 13.48
CA ALA A 118 28.67 28.31 14.20
C ALA A 118 28.48 27.26 15.33
N ALA A 119 27.29 27.11 15.91
CA ALA A 119 27.07 26.19 17.03
C ALA A 119 26.66 24.78 16.58
N ALA A 120 25.95 24.64 15.46
CA ALA A 120 25.45 23.35 14.99
C ALA A 120 26.52 22.50 14.26
N ALA A 121 27.49 23.14 13.60
CA ALA A 121 28.57 22.43 12.91
C ALA A 121 29.52 21.69 13.86
N ALA A 122 29.62 22.12 15.13
CA ALA A 122 30.42 21.43 16.15
C ALA A 122 29.70 20.21 16.75
N ALA A 123 28.36 20.16 16.73
CA ALA A 123 27.59 19.04 17.25
C ALA A 123 27.44 17.88 16.24
N LEU A 124 27.53 18.15 14.94
CA LEU A 124 27.35 17.13 13.89
C LEU A 124 28.57 16.21 13.67
N ALA A 125 29.71 16.50 14.31
CA ALA A 125 30.95 15.73 14.10
C ALA A 125 31.14 14.56 15.09
N THR A 126 30.21 14.34 16.02
CA THR A 126 30.38 13.30 17.07
C THR A 126 29.16 12.41 17.29
N ASP A 127 28.13 12.50 16.46
CA ASP A 127 27.05 11.52 16.50
C ASP A 127 27.34 10.36 15.57
N THR A 128 27.83 9.29 16.20
CA THR A 128 27.83 7.96 15.62
C THR A 128 26.39 7.61 15.31
N ILE A 129 26.06 7.37 14.04
CA ILE A 129 24.72 6.94 13.61
C ILE A 129 24.45 5.57 14.25
N GLU A 130 23.84 5.55 15.42
CA GLU A 130 23.11 4.38 15.88
C GLU A 130 21.87 4.25 15.00
N HIS A 131 21.78 3.12 14.30
CA HIS A 131 20.59 2.71 13.57
C HIS A 131 19.41 2.61 14.57
N VAL A 132 18.66 3.69 14.74
CA VAL A 132 17.38 3.62 15.44
C VAL A 132 16.41 2.92 14.49
N SER A 133 16.18 1.64 14.74
CA SER A 133 15.14 0.87 14.09
C SER A 133 13.79 1.49 14.48
N ALA A 134 13.28 2.38 13.62
CA ALA A 134 12.02 3.06 13.83
C ALA A 134 10.90 2.02 13.87
N THR A 135 10.41 1.75 15.07
CA THR A 135 9.28 0.84 15.28
C THR A 135 8.03 1.60 14.83
N VAL A 136 7.52 1.24 13.65
CA VAL A 136 6.26 1.74 13.11
C VAL A 136 5.16 1.53 14.17
N PRO A 137 4.33 2.54 14.48
CA PRO A 137 3.23 2.36 15.42
C PRO A 137 2.27 1.31 14.87
N HIS A 138 2.32 0.12 15.47
CA HIS A 138 1.44 -0.99 15.15
C HIS A 138 0.04 -0.64 15.66
N ILE A 139 -0.82 -0.16 14.76
CA ILE A 139 -2.26 -0.17 14.99
C ILE A 139 -2.62 -1.66 15.14
N PRO A 140 -3.18 -2.11 16.28
CA PRO A 140 -3.55 -3.50 16.46
C PRO A 140 -4.64 -3.84 15.44
N VAL A 141 -4.23 -4.44 14.32
CA VAL A 141 -5.13 -5.06 13.35
C VAL A 141 -5.79 -6.21 14.12
N PRO A 142 -7.13 -6.37 14.05
CA PRO A 142 -7.77 -7.51 14.68
C PRO A 142 -7.14 -8.79 14.11
N SER A 143 -6.37 -9.48 14.95
CA SER A 143 -5.62 -10.70 14.63
C SER A 143 -6.56 -11.91 14.57
N GLY A 144 -7.65 -11.75 13.82
CA GLY A 144 -8.55 -12.84 13.51
C GLY A 144 -7.95 -13.71 12.40
N PRO A 145 -8.23 -15.02 12.39
CA PRO A 145 -7.79 -15.88 11.30
C PRO A 145 -8.37 -15.36 9.97
N PRO A 146 -7.59 -15.36 8.86
CA PRO A 146 -8.02 -14.70 7.64
C PRO A 146 -9.22 -15.43 7.00
N VAL A 147 -10.29 -14.67 6.76
CA VAL A 147 -11.56 -15.15 6.18
C VAL A 147 -11.69 -14.69 4.75
N ALA A 148 -11.64 -15.62 3.80
CA ALA A 148 -11.85 -15.37 2.38
C ALA A 148 -13.25 -15.78 1.92
N VAL A 149 -13.63 -15.30 0.75
CA VAL A 149 -14.83 -15.69 0.02
C VAL A 149 -14.43 -16.67 -1.08
N ALA A 150 -14.85 -17.93 -0.94
CA ALA A 150 -14.63 -18.97 -1.93
C ALA A 150 -15.80 -19.03 -2.92
N THR A 151 -15.50 -18.94 -4.21
CA THR A 151 -16.46 -19.06 -5.31
C THR A 151 -16.19 -20.34 -6.09
N ARG A 152 -17.25 -21.11 -6.38
CA ARG A 152 -17.13 -22.40 -7.10
C ARG A 152 -16.80 -22.17 -8.58
N GLU A 153 -15.76 -22.84 -9.09
CA GLU A 153 -15.43 -22.84 -10.52
C GLU A 153 -15.96 -24.10 -11.23
N ALA A 154 -15.96 -24.07 -12.56
CA ALA A 154 -16.32 -25.20 -13.41
C ALA A 154 -15.24 -26.29 -13.32
N GLY A 155 -15.38 -27.20 -12.36
CA GLY A 155 -14.48 -28.33 -12.19
C GLY A 155 -14.68 -29.03 -10.84
N PRO A 156 -14.19 -30.28 -10.68
CA PRO A 156 -14.22 -30.95 -9.39
C PRO A 156 -13.26 -30.22 -8.43
N ASP A 157 -13.78 -29.79 -7.29
CA ASP A 157 -13.04 -29.12 -6.20
C ASP A 157 -12.22 -27.88 -6.58
N GLN A 158 -12.64 -27.18 -7.64
CA GLN A 158 -12.02 -25.91 -8.01
C GLN A 158 -12.78 -24.75 -7.36
N TRP A 159 -12.04 -23.98 -6.56
CA TRP A 159 -12.56 -22.80 -5.88
C TRP A 159 -11.60 -21.63 -6.09
N SER A 160 -12.14 -20.48 -6.47
CA SER A 160 -11.43 -19.20 -6.47
C SER A 160 -11.68 -18.48 -5.16
N LEU A 161 -10.65 -17.83 -4.62
CA LEU A 161 -10.72 -17.04 -3.40
C LEU A 161 -10.69 -15.57 -3.75
N SER A 162 -11.55 -14.81 -3.10
CA SER A 162 -11.49 -13.35 -3.05
C SER A 162 -11.53 -12.87 -1.61
N SER A 163 -10.92 -11.72 -1.35
CA SER A 163 -11.08 -11.00 -0.09
C SER A 163 -12.51 -10.46 0.05
N ALA A 164 -12.88 -10.01 1.26
CA ALA A 164 -14.16 -9.34 1.49
C ALA A 164 -14.35 -8.10 0.60
N ASP A 165 -13.26 -7.43 0.24
CA ASP A 165 -13.23 -6.24 -0.61
C ASP A 165 -13.27 -6.58 -2.12
N GLY A 166 -13.39 -7.87 -2.48
CA GLY A 166 -13.50 -8.33 -3.86
C GLY A 166 -12.16 -8.54 -4.58
N VAL A 167 -11.03 -8.24 -3.94
CA VAL A 167 -9.69 -8.51 -4.51
C VAL A 167 -9.47 -10.01 -4.63
N SER A 168 -9.07 -10.49 -5.81
CA SER A 168 -8.79 -11.90 -6.07
C SER A 168 -7.51 -12.36 -5.36
N LEU A 169 -7.63 -13.45 -4.61
CA LEU A 169 -6.51 -14.14 -3.94
C LEU A 169 -6.04 -15.36 -4.74
N GLY A 170 -6.66 -15.64 -5.88
CA GLY A 170 -6.32 -16.75 -6.76
C GLY A 170 -7.05 -18.06 -6.43
N ARG A 171 -6.48 -19.19 -6.85
CA ARG A 171 -7.10 -20.51 -6.69
C ARG A 171 -6.77 -21.13 -5.34
N ALA A 172 -7.80 -21.64 -4.68
CA ALA A 172 -7.69 -22.28 -3.39
C ALA A 172 -7.07 -23.68 -3.49
N LEU A 173 -6.30 -24.05 -2.48
CA LEU A 173 -5.86 -25.42 -2.23
C LEU A 173 -6.77 -26.06 -1.18
N ILE A 174 -7.26 -27.27 -1.43
CA ILE A 174 -7.99 -28.07 -0.44
C ILE A 174 -7.21 -29.37 -0.25
N ARG A 175 -6.69 -29.61 0.96
CA ARG A 175 -5.86 -30.79 1.25
C ARG A 175 -6.62 -31.90 1.96
N THR A 176 -7.61 -31.56 2.77
CA THR A 176 -8.35 -32.53 3.58
C THR A 176 -9.66 -32.92 2.91
N MET A 177 -9.93 -34.22 2.88
CA MET A 177 -11.17 -34.78 2.32
C MET A 177 -12.42 -34.27 3.03
N GLN A 178 -12.32 -34.01 4.34
CA GLN A 178 -13.42 -33.48 5.14
C GLN A 178 -13.85 -32.08 4.68
N VAL A 179 -12.89 -31.20 4.38
CA VAL A 179 -13.17 -29.84 3.88
C VAL A 179 -13.74 -29.89 2.47
N SER A 180 -13.19 -30.75 1.60
CA SER A 180 -13.74 -30.98 0.26
C SER A 180 -15.21 -31.44 0.33
N ALA A 181 -15.52 -32.42 1.19
CA ALA A 181 -16.88 -32.90 1.37
C ALA A 181 -17.83 -31.80 1.89
N ALA A 182 -17.42 -31.02 2.89
CA ALA A 182 -18.21 -29.91 3.43
C ALA A 182 -18.49 -28.83 2.38
N MET A 183 -17.46 -28.42 1.62
CA MET A 183 -17.59 -27.43 0.54
C MET A 183 -18.51 -27.92 -0.58
N ARG A 184 -18.47 -29.21 -0.93
CA ARG A 184 -19.37 -29.81 -1.93
C ARG A 184 -20.82 -29.91 -1.46
N GLN A 185 -21.05 -30.11 -0.15
CA GLN A 185 -22.39 -30.17 0.43
C GLN A 185 -23.07 -28.80 0.49
N SER A 186 -22.29 -27.71 0.48
CA SER A 186 -22.83 -26.36 0.35
C SER A 186 -23.58 -26.21 -0.98
N LYS A 187 -24.84 -25.78 -0.91
CA LYS A 187 -25.66 -25.43 -2.08
C LYS A 187 -25.36 -24.02 -2.62
N ALA A 188 -24.60 -23.23 -1.86
CA ALA A 188 -24.25 -21.88 -2.27
C ALA A 188 -23.07 -21.90 -3.26
N ASN A 189 -23.16 -21.07 -4.31
CA ASN A 189 -22.04 -20.86 -5.23
C ASN A 189 -20.88 -20.10 -4.59
N THR A 190 -21.13 -19.46 -3.45
CA THR A 190 -20.20 -18.62 -2.73
C THR A 190 -20.24 -18.95 -1.24
N VAL A 191 -19.10 -19.23 -0.63
CA VAL A 191 -18.98 -19.68 0.76
C VAL A 191 -17.85 -18.91 1.44
N ARG A 192 -18.05 -18.47 2.68
CA ARG A 192 -16.97 -17.88 3.48
C ARG A 192 -16.14 -18.97 4.13
N VAL A 193 -14.83 -18.84 4.02
CA VAL A 193 -13.88 -19.88 4.43
C VAL A 193 -12.73 -19.29 5.21
N LEU A 194 -12.22 -20.04 6.17
CA LEU A 194 -10.98 -19.75 6.85
C LEU A 194 -9.83 -20.29 6.01
N VAL A 195 -8.85 -19.44 5.73
CA VAL A 195 -7.72 -19.79 4.88
C VAL A 195 -6.40 -19.63 5.63
N GLU A 196 -5.38 -20.35 5.17
CA GLU A 196 -4.00 -20.25 5.64
C GLU A 196 -3.07 -20.20 4.43
N TRP A 197 -1.99 -19.42 4.50
CA TRP A 197 -1.01 -19.41 3.42
C TRP A 197 -0.12 -20.66 3.48
N ALA A 198 -0.17 -21.49 2.44
CA ALA A 198 0.71 -22.65 2.32
C ALA A 198 1.99 -22.24 1.58
N GLY A 199 2.98 -21.75 2.32
CA GLY A 199 4.26 -21.27 1.78
C GLY A 199 4.97 -22.26 0.85
N GLY A 200 4.89 -23.56 1.13
CA GLY A 200 5.48 -24.61 0.29
C GLY A 200 4.89 -24.73 -1.12
N PHE A 201 3.68 -24.19 -1.35
CA PHE A 201 3.01 -24.20 -2.65
C PHE A 201 2.77 -22.80 -3.23
N GLY A 202 3.04 -21.74 -2.44
CA GLY A 202 2.74 -20.35 -2.80
C GLY A 202 1.24 -20.12 -3.07
N LYS A 203 0.36 -20.76 -2.28
CA LYS A 203 -1.09 -20.71 -2.46
C LYS A 203 -1.83 -20.65 -1.13
N TRP A 204 -3.03 -20.10 -1.16
CA TRP A 204 -3.98 -20.11 -0.04
C TRP A 204 -4.66 -21.48 0.08
N GLU A 205 -4.61 -22.06 1.28
CA GLU A 205 -5.25 -23.33 1.63
C GLU A 205 -6.54 -23.07 2.43
N ILE A 206 -7.64 -23.74 2.07
CA ILE A 206 -8.89 -23.69 2.83
C ILE A 206 -8.80 -24.69 3.98
N LYS A 207 -8.94 -24.21 5.22
CA LYS A 207 -8.94 -25.04 6.43
C LYS A 207 -10.33 -25.47 6.86
N GLU A 208 -11.28 -24.56 6.83
CA GLU A 208 -12.66 -24.83 7.25
C GLU A 208 -13.63 -23.76 6.75
N MET A 209 -14.93 -24.04 6.87
CA MET A 209 -15.99 -23.07 6.57
C MET A 209 -16.11 -22.08 7.73
N ALA A 210 -16.14 -20.78 7.43
CA ALA A 210 -16.24 -19.75 8.45
C ALA A 210 -17.67 -19.65 9.01
N ALA A 211 -17.80 -19.28 10.29
CA ALA A 211 -19.10 -19.02 10.90
C ALA A 211 -19.83 -17.85 10.21
N ALA A 212 -21.16 -17.90 10.20
CA ALA A 212 -21.98 -16.84 9.62
C ALA A 212 -21.70 -15.50 10.31
N GLY A 213 -21.28 -14.49 9.53
CA GLY A 213 -20.94 -13.16 10.04
C GLY A 213 -19.45 -12.90 10.25
N ALA A 214 -18.58 -13.90 10.09
CA ALA A 214 -17.14 -13.67 10.11
C ALA A 214 -16.72 -12.76 8.95
N THR A 215 -15.97 -11.71 9.26
CA THR A 215 -15.40 -10.73 8.32
C THR A 215 -13.94 -10.51 8.69
N ALA A 216 -13.03 -10.71 7.73
CA ALA A 216 -11.63 -10.38 7.89
C ALA A 216 -11.27 -9.19 6.99
N ALA A 217 -10.41 -8.32 7.50
CA ALA A 217 -9.88 -7.19 6.74
C ALA A 217 -8.86 -7.67 5.70
N HIS A 218 -8.81 -7.04 4.53
CA HIS A 218 -7.84 -7.41 3.48
C HIS A 218 -6.37 -7.39 3.96
N SER A 219 -6.04 -6.57 4.95
CA SER A 219 -4.72 -6.51 5.57
C SER A 219 -4.26 -7.82 6.23
N SER A 220 -5.17 -8.66 6.72
CA SER A 220 -4.80 -9.92 7.38
C SER A 220 -4.20 -10.96 6.43
N PHE A 221 -4.44 -10.83 5.12
CA PHE A 221 -3.89 -11.74 4.11
C PHE A 221 -2.43 -11.44 3.80
N PHE A 222 -2.00 -10.17 3.85
CA PHE A 222 -0.62 -9.82 3.54
C PHE A 222 0.35 -10.14 4.67
N GLU A 223 -0.12 -10.05 5.92
CA GLU A 223 0.69 -10.50 7.07
C GLU A 223 0.86 -12.02 7.08
N ALA A 224 -0.21 -12.78 6.77
CA ALA A 224 -0.16 -14.24 6.76
C ALA A 224 0.62 -14.83 5.58
N ALA A 225 0.88 -14.06 4.52
CA ALA A 225 1.61 -14.51 3.33
C ALA A 225 3.14 -14.27 3.39
N LYS A 226 3.63 -13.57 4.42
CA LYS A 226 5.07 -13.38 4.69
C LYS A 226 5.69 -14.63 5.28
#